data_AF-A0A1S2L579-F1
#
_entry.id   AF-A0A1S2L579-F1
#
_cell.length_a   1.000
_cell.length_b   1.000
_cell.length_c   1.000
_cell.angle_alpha   90.00
_cell.angle_beta   90.00
_cell.angle_gamma   90.00
#
_symmetry.space_group_name_H-M   'P 1'
#
loop_
_entity.id
_entity.type
_entity.pdbx_description
1 polymer ?
#
loop_
_entity_poly.entity_id
_entity_poly.type
_entity_poly.pdbx_seq_one_letter_code
_entity_poly.pdbx_strand_id
1 'polypeptide(L)' 'MEATDFLTVKGFSKLTDQQQQLFVKVYKSHLAAMGTEKRKKYEPSNLKEIKYSVRERCLHVFWKGNTDWFHYDSRGCWY' A
#
# COMPACT_ATOMS: atom_id res chain seq x y z
N MET A 1 -1.27 8.48 -10.73
CA MET A 1 -1.61 7.57 -9.62
C MET A 1 -1.93 8.46 -8.45
N GLU A 2 -3.22 8.66 -8.22
CA GLU A 2 -3.76 9.55 -7.21
C GLU A 2 -4.45 8.74 -6.12
N ALA A 3 -4.73 9.34 -4.96
CA ALA A 3 -5.41 8.65 -3.86
C ALA A 3 -6.79 8.10 -4.28
N THR A 4 -7.46 8.78 -5.22
CA THR A 4 -8.75 8.37 -5.78
C THR A 4 -8.72 6.99 -6.45
N ASP A 5 -7.55 6.56 -6.96
CA ASP A 5 -7.37 5.27 -7.64
C ASP A 5 -7.53 4.08 -6.67
N PHE A 6 -7.51 4.33 -5.36
CA PHE A 6 -7.54 3.30 -4.31
C PHE A 6 -8.82 3.33 -3.46
N LEU A 7 -9.80 4.17 -3.79
CA LEU A 7 -11.05 4.28 -3.01
C LEU A 7 -11.85 2.98 -2.93
N THR A 8 -11.71 2.11 -3.94
CA THR A 8 -12.35 0.79 -3.99
C THR A 8 -11.58 -0.27 -3.21
N VAL A 9 -10.34 0.01 -2.78
CA VAL A 9 -9.54 -0.91 -1.97
C VAL A 9 -10.07 -0.91 -0.54
N LYS A 10 -10.36 -2.11 -0.04
CA LYS A 10 -10.91 -2.30 1.30
C LYS A 10 -10.00 -1.62 2.35
N GLY A 11 -10.59 -0.76 3.17
CA GLY A 11 -9.90 -0.09 4.28
C GLY A 11 -9.20 1.22 3.90
N PHE A 12 -8.93 1.48 2.61
CA PHE A 12 -8.28 2.73 2.18
C PHE A 12 -9.12 3.96 2.52
N SER A 13 -10.43 3.92 2.26
CA SER A 13 -11.35 5.03 2.57
C SER A 13 -11.53 5.31 4.06
N LYS A 14 -11.05 4.42 4.95
CA LYS A 14 -11.07 4.61 6.41
C LYS A 14 -9.80 5.28 6.93
N LEU A 15 -8.79 5.45 6.07
CA LEU A 15 -7.55 6.12 6.41
C LEU A 15 -7.77 7.64 6.42
N THR A 16 -7.04 8.33 7.30
CA THR A 16 -6.92 9.79 7.24
C THR A 16 -6.21 10.23 5.97
N ASP A 17 -6.39 11.47 5.55
CA ASP A 17 -5.75 12.02 4.34
C ASP A 17 -4.21 11.87 4.39
N GLN A 18 -3.60 12.07 5.55
CA GLN A 18 -2.15 11.88 5.74
C GLN A 18 -1.73 10.42 5.52
N GLN A 19 -2.52 9.46 6.01
CA GLN A 19 -2.26 8.04 5.81
C GLN A 19 -2.48 7.62 4.35
N GLN A 20 -3.49 8.19 3.66
CA GLN A 20 -3.70 7.96 2.23
C GLN A 20 -2.54 8.50 1.41
N GLN A 21 -2.06 9.71 1.71
CA GLN A 21 -0.88 10.30 1.06
C GLN A 21 0.38 9.47 1.32
N LEU A 22 0.57 9.01 2.56
CA LEU A 22 1.67 8.11 2.91
C LEU A 22 1.63 6.84 2.07
N PHE A 23 0.47 6.19 1.98
CA PHE A 23 0.29 5.01 1.14
C PHE A 23 0.71 5.28 -0.30
N VAL A 24 0.14 6.30 -0.94
CA VAL A 24 0.42 6.62 -2.36
C VAL A 24 1.91 6.88 -2.59
N LYS A 25 2.57 7.59 -1.66
CA LYS A 25 4.01 7.87 -1.73
C LYS A 25 4.83 6.59 -1.67
N VAL A 26 4.65 5.77 -0.63
CA VAL A 26 5.44 4.54 -0.44
C VAL A 26 5.15 3.53 -1.53
N TYR A 27 3.88 3.40 -1.92
CA TYR A 27 3.46 2.50 -2.99
C TYR A 27 4.16 2.80 -4.31
N LYS A 28 4.19 4.07 -4.74
CA LYS A 28 4.90 4.50 -5.96
C LYS A 28 6.39 4.14 -5.89
N SER A 29 7.05 4.45 -4.78
CA SER A 29 8.47 4.15 -4.58
C SER A 29 8.74 2.64 -4.57
N HIS A 30 7.89 1.87 -3.90
CA HIS A 30 7.97 0.41 -3.82
C HIS A 30 7.87 -0.23 -5.22
N LEU A 31 6.89 0.17 -6.04
CA LEU A 31 6.77 -0.34 -7.41
C LEU A 31 7.91 0.09 -8.31
N ALA A 32 8.41 1.33 -8.16
CA ALA A 32 9.55 1.83 -8.92
C ALA A 32 10.84 1.04 -8.65
N ALA A 33 11.04 0.58 -7.41
CA ALA A 33 12.18 -0.27 -7.03
C ALA A 33 12.08 -1.72 -7.54
N MET A 34 10.93 -2.15 -8.07
CA MET A 34 10.76 -3.49 -8.62
C MET A 34 11.00 -3.56 -10.12
N GLY A 35 11.60 -4.68 -10.55
CA GLY A 35 11.64 -5.09 -11.95
C GLY A 35 10.25 -5.41 -12.51
N THR A 36 10.11 -5.31 -13.84
CA THR A 36 8.83 -5.35 -14.57
C THR A 36 7.97 -6.56 -14.26
N GLU A 37 8.55 -7.76 -14.19
CA GLU A 37 7.77 -8.98 -13.93
C GLU A 37 7.26 -9.07 -12.49
N LYS A 38 8.09 -8.69 -11.52
CA LYS A 38 7.71 -8.69 -10.11
C LYS A 38 6.62 -7.65 -9.85
N ARG A 39 6.72 -6.47 -10.48
CA ARG A 39 5.75 -5.38 -10.35
C ARG A 39 4.32 -5.80 -10.66
N LYS A 40 4.09 -6.68 -11.65
CA LYS A 40 2.75 -7.17 -12.02
C LYS A 40 1.98 -7.77 -10.84
N LYS A 41 2.68 -8.43 -9.91
CA LYS A 41 2.08 -9.01 -8.70
C LYS A 41 1.56 -7.96 -7.72
N TYR A 42 2.08 -6.74 -7.83
CA TYR A 42 1.81 -5.61 -6.93
C TYR A 42 1.12 -4.46 -7.66
N GLU A 43 0.39 -4.75 -8.74
CA GLU A 43 -0.45 -3.75 -9.42
C GLU A 43 -1.69 -3.41 -8.58
N PRO A 44 -2.29 -2.22 -8.76
CA PRO A 44 -3.46 -1.80 -7.99
C PRO A 44 -4.63 -2.80 -8.01
N SER A 45 -4.80 -3.51 -9.14
CA SER A 45 -5.80 -4.58 -9.32
C SER A 45 -5.62 -5.76 -8.35
N ASN A 46 -4.41 -5.95 -7.84
CA ASN A 46 -4.03 -7.00 -6.90
C ASN A 46 -4.08 -6.56 -5.43
N LEU A 47 -4.35 -5.29 -5.14
CA LEU A 47 -4.58 -4.85 -3.76
C LEU A 47 -5.85 -5.51 -3.21
N LYS A 48 -5.74 -6.02 -1.98
CA LYS A 48 -6.86 -6.66 -1.27
C LYS A 48 -7.38 -5.76 -0.17
N GLU A 49 -6.49 -5.28 0.69
CA GLU A 49 -6.87 -4.53 1.89
C GLU A 49 -5.71 -3.67 2.37
N ILE A 50 -6.02 -2.51 2.94
CA ILE A 50 -5.05 -1.63 3.61
C ILE A 50 -5.56 -1.36 5.03
N LYS A 51 -4.68 -1.54 6.01
CA LYS A 51 -4.99 -1.27 7.43
C LYS A 51 -3.91 -0.44 8.07
N TYR A 52 -4.28 0.56 8.85
CA TYR A 52 -3.33 1.24 9.71
C TYR A 52 -3.16 0.49 11.03
N SER A 53 -1.92 0.15 11.38
CA SER A 53 -1.55 -0.40 12.69
C SER A 53 -1.14 0.76 13.60
N VAL A 54 -1.98 1.08 14.60
CA VAL A 54 -1.66 2.13 15.59
C VAL A 54 -0.43 1.74 16.42
N ARG A 55 -0.30 0.44 16.73
CA ARG A 55 0.80 -0.12 17.53
C ARG A 55 2.15 0.05 16.83
N GLU A 56 2.20 -0.20 15.52
CA GLU A 56 3.44 -0.16 14.74
C GLU A 56 3.63 1.17 13.99
N ARG A 57 2.60 2.03 13.98
CA ARG A 57 2.59 3.34 13.30
C ARG A 57 2.91 3.22 11.81
N CYS A 58 2.40 2.16 11.18
CA CYS A 58 2.59 1.84 9.77
C CYS A 58 1.29 1.34 9.13
N LEU A 59 1.26 1.33 7.79
CA LEU A 59 0.19 0.74 7.01
C LEU A 59 0.55 -0.70 6.63
N HIS A 60 -0.34 -1.63 6.91
CA HIS A 60 -0.24 -3.00 6.42
C HIS A 60 -0.99 -3.10 5.10
N VAL A 61 -0.26 -3.50 4.06
CA VAL A 61 -0.76 -3.58 2.69
C VAL A 61 -0.85 -5.05 2.29
N PHE A 62 -2.08 -5.54 2.14
CA PHE A 62 -2.38 -6.93 1.82
C PHE A 62 -2.72 -7.08 0.34
N TRP A 63 -2.20 -8.16 -0.26
CA TRP A 63 -2.36 -8.46 -1.68
C TRP A 63 -3.26 -9.69 -1.89
N LYS A 64 -3.84 -9.82 -3.09
CA LYS A 64 -4.60 -11.00 -3.48
C LYS A 64 -3.65 -12.18 -3.68
N GLY A 65 -4.07 -13.37 -3.23
CA GLY A 65 -3.37 -14.63 -3.50
C GLY A 65 -2.07 -14.88 -2.73
N ASN A 66 -1.59 -13.93 -1.91
CA ASN A 66 -0.37 -14.10 -1.12
C ASN A 66 -0.61 -13.92 0.38
N THR A 67 0.14 -14.64 1.21
CA THR A 67 0.25 -14.40 2.67
C THR A 67 1.14 -13.21 3.01
N ASP A 68 1.96 -12.77 2.06
CA ASP A 68 2.86 -11.62 2.26
C ASP A 68 2.07 -10.30 2.23
N TRP A 69 2.15 -9.58 3.35
CA TRP A 69 1.79 -8.17 3.42
C TRP A 69 3.07 -7.35 3.60
N PHE A 70 3.01 -6.07 3.22
CA PHE A 70 4.10 -5.14 3.47
C PHE A 70 3.71 -4.13 4.53
N HIS A 71 4.68 -3.71 5.33
CA HIS A 71 4.57 -2.59 6.24
C HIS A 71 5.07 -1.33 5.55
N TYR A 72 4.22 -0.33 5.36
CA TYR A 72 4.62 1.00 4.88
C TYR A 72 4.71 1.93 6.07
N ASP A 73 5.94 2.30 6.44
CA ASP A 73 6.18 3.16 7.59
C ASP A 73 6.11 4.65 7.24
N SER A 74 6.08 5.50 8.27
CA SER A 74 6.05 6.96 8.13
C SER A 74 7.33 7.57 7.53
N ARG A 75 8.44 6.83 7.49
CA ARG A 75 9.71 7.26 6.90
C ARG A 75 9.73 7.07 5.39
N GLY A 76 8.74 6.36 4.86
CA GLY A 76 8.60 6.08 3.44
C GLY A 76 9.25 4.75 3.03
N CYS A 77 9.56 3.89 4.00
CA CYS A 77 10.16 2.59 3.78
C CYS A 77 9.08 1.49 3.72
N TRP A 78 9.44 0.37 3.08
CA TRP A 78 8.64 -0.84 3.07
C TRP A 78 9.48 -2.05 3.50
N TYR A 79 8.88 -2.99 4.22
CA TYR A 79 9.47 -4.27 4.60
C TYR A 79 8.40 -5.35 4.77
#